data_AF-A0A4R4SY22-F1
#
_entry.id   AF-A0A4R4SY22-F1
#
_cell.length_a   1.000
_cell.length_b   1.000
_cell.length_c   1.000
_cell.angle_alpha   90.00
_cell.angle_beta   90.00
_cell.angle_gamma   90.00
#
_symmetry.space_group_name_H-M   'P 1'
#
loop_
_entity.id
_entity.type
_entity.pdbx_description
1 polymer ?
#
loop_
_entity_poly.entity_id
_entity_poly.type
_entity_poly.pdbx_seq_one_letter_code
_entity_poly.pdbx_strand_id
1 'polypeptide(L)'
;MSPRLIRGLLALYPRLVRERYGDEIADLLTHSSRPVRDLADVAWCALTDRREHFTVHRPCIAKSTMVKLLAAPAIFGMALLIALSAVLMVFNNIDNARTGYQSIAIASAATVLPVALLAVRWGRSIGRRGAIAAPGLVVPAALATVVTALWVLPSIPLSGESLGASLVATLPATVTWCVGMSVLITVTARLRGRGVLSAVVTVAGGYLVLELSTIANVLSVLDAQAAPRQDALLWYPATITGYDPGLVMGTNDMLHDAVGILPAVLTICTVFALAIVTNAATDETPEPVVALA
;
A
#
# COMPACT_ATOMS: atom_id res chain seq x y z
N MET A 1 -34.69 -11.69 27.17
CA MET A 1 -33.35 -11.68 26.53
C MET A 1 -32.80 -10.26 26.55
N SER A 2 -31.47 -10.03 26.62
CA SER A 2 -30.95 -8.65 26.73
C SER A 2 -31.09 -7.89 25.40
N PRO A 3 -31.69 -6.68 25.37
CA PRO A 3 -31.86 -5.90 24.14
C PRO A 3 -30.53 -5.50 23.48
N ARG A 4 -29.41 -5.51 24.23
CA ARG A 4 -28.07 -5.26 23.68
C ARG A 4 -27.59 -6.40 22.78
N LEU A 5 -27.91 -7.65 23.11
CA LEU A 5 -27.54 -8.82 22.31
C LEU A 5 -28.31 -8.86 20.99
N ILE A 6 -29.61 -8.56 21.04
CA ILE A 6 -30.47 -8.51 19.85
C ILE A 6 -29.98 -7.43 18.88
N ARG A 7 -29.65 -6.22 19.37
CA ARG A 7 -29.05 -5.18 18.52
C ARG A 7 -27.70 -5.58 17.93
N GLY A 8 -26.84 -6.23 18.73
CA GLY A 8 -25.54 -6.73 18.25
C GLY A 8 -25.71 -7.75 17.13
N LEU A 9 -26.72 -8.62 17.24
CA LEU A 9 -27.03 -9.63 16.23
C LEU A 9 -27.68 -9.03 14.98
N LEU A 10 -28.61 -8.09 15.12
CA LEU A 10 -29.21 -7.36 13.98
C LEU A 10 -28.16 -6.54 13.21
N ALA A 11 -27.09 -6.08 13.88
CA ALA A 11 -25.97 -5.42 13.22
C ALA A 11 -25.15 -6.36 12.32
N LEU A 12 -25.30 -7.68 12.45
CA LEU A 12 -24.68 -8.65 11.54
C LEU A 12 -25.40 -8.75 10.19
N TYR A 13 -26.71 -8.48 10.15
CA TYR A 13 -27.50 -8.54 8.92
C TYR A 13 -27.21 -7.36 7.98
N PRO A 14 -27.31 -7.57 6.65
CA PRO A 14 -27.29 -6.48 5.68
C PRO A 14 -28.38 -5.44 5.98
N ARG A 15 -28.09 -4.15 5.71
CA ARG A 15 -28.97 -3.02 6.05
C ARG A 15 -30.40 -3.21 5.54
N LEU A 16 -30.56 -3.67 4.30
CA LEU A 16 -31.87 -3.94 3.69
C LEU A 16 -32.68 -5.02 4.42
N VAL A 17 -32.03 -6.08 4.91
CA VAL A 17 -32.69 -7.17 5.65
C VAL A 17 -33.06 -6.69 7.05
N ARG A 18 -32.16 -5.93 7.70
CA ARG A 18 -32.42 -5.33 9.01
C ARG A 18 -33.58 -4.34 8.98
N GLU A 19 -33.65 -3.49 7.96
CA GLU A 19 -34.73 -2.49 7.83
C GLU A 19 -36.08 -3.14 7.50
N ARG A 20 -36.08 -4.29 6.81
CA ARG A 20 -37.31 -4.96 6.41
C ARG A 20 -37.85 -5.96 7.42
N TYR A 21 -36.96 -6.68 8.11
CA TYR A 21 -37.31 -7.80 8.99
C TYR A 21 -36.73 -7.68 10.41
N GLY A 22 -36.02 -6.59 10.72
CA GLY A 22 -35.31 -6.46 12.00
C GLY A 22 -36.23 -6.49 13.21
N ASP A 23 -37.41 -5.88 13.10
CA ASP A 23 -38.40 -5.86 14.18
C ASP A 23 -39.04 -7.24 14.39
N GLU A 24 -39.34 -7.97 13.31
CA GLU A 24 -39.87 -9.34 13.37
C GLU A 24 -38.85 -10.32 13.97
N ILE A 25 -37.58 -10.19 13.60
CA ILE A 25 -36.48 -11.01 14.16
C ILE A 25 -36.29 -10.69 15.65
N ALA A 26 -36.35 -9.42 16.03
CA ALA A 26 -36.27 -9.01 17.43
C ALA A 26 -37.43 -9.58 18.24
N ASP A 27 -38.65 -9.52 17.71
CA ASP A 27 -39.86 -10.00 18.37
C ASP A 27 -39.85 -11.53 18.57
N LEU A 28 -39.42 -12.26 17.54
CA LEU A 28 -39.18 -13.72 17.59
C LEU A 28 -38.17 -14.09 18.69
N LEU A 29 -37.06 -13.36 18.80
CA LEU A 29 -36.02 -13.63 19.80
C LEU A 29 -36.46 -13.23 21.21
N THR A 30 -37.33 -12.23 21.37
CA THR A 30 -37.85 -11.84 22.69
C THR A 30 -38.86 -12.84 23.25
N HIS A 31 -39.65 -13.49 22.39
CA HIS A 31 -40.71 -14.43 22.78
C HIS A 31 -40.31 -15.91 22.66
N SER A 32 -39.05 -16.20 22.29
CA SER A 32 -38.56 -17.58 22.17
C SER A 32 -38.49 -18.32 23.51
N SER A 33 -38.98 -19.56 23.51
CA SER A 33 -38.83 -20.51 24.62
C SER A 33 -37.41 -21.11 24.73
N ARG A 34 -36.55 -20.90 23.73
CA ARG A 34 -35.17 -21.42 23.64
C ARG A 34 -34.18 -20.35 23.14
N PRO A 35 -33.97 -19.28 23.92
CA PRO A 35 -33.32 -18.04 23.46
C PRO A 35 -31.86 -18.21 23.01
N VAL A 36 -31.12 -19.17 23.56
CA VAL A 36 -29.70 -19.38 23.20
C VAL A 36 -29.57 -20.08 21.84
N ARG A 37 -30.41 -21.08 21.58
CA ARG A 37 -30.39 -21.83 20.32
C ARG A 37 -30.86 -20.95 19.17
N ASP A 38 -31.97 -20.26 19.36
CA ASP A 38 -32.55 -19.41 18.32
C ASP A 38 -31.63 -18.22 18.01
N LEU A 39 -30.91 -17.68 19.00
CA LEU A 39 -29.87 -16.68 18.76
C LEU A 39 -28.72 -17.24 17.91
N ALA A 40 -28.27 -18.47 18.18
CA ALA A 40 -27.21 -19.10 17.41
C ALA A 40 -27.66 -19.38 15.97
N ASP A 41 -28.89 -19.87 15.78
CA ASP A 41 -29.46 -20.16 14.46
C ASP A 41 -29.66 -18.87 13.64
N VAL A 42 -30.19 -17.80 14.26
CA VAL A 42 -30.33 -16.49 13.59
C VAL A 42 -28.97 -15.85 13.30
N ALA A 43 -28.00 -15.95 14.20
CA ALA A 43 -26.64 -15.47 13.95
C ALA A 43 -25.96 -16.25 12.81
N TRP A 44 -26.19 -17.56 12.75
CA TRP A 44 -25.70 -18.40 11.67
C TRP A 44 -26.33 -17.98 10.35
N CYS A 45 -27.66 -17.88 10.26
CA CYS A 45 -28.37 -17.40 9.07
C CYS A 45 -27.90 -15.99 8.65
N ALA A 46 -27.69 -15.07 9.59
CA ALA A 46 -27.15 -13.75 9.30
C ALA A 46 -25.78 -13.81 8.62
N LEU A 47 -24.91 -14.72 9.08
CA LEU A 47 -23.58 -14.93 8.50
C LEU A 47 -23.67 -15.60 7.12
N THR A 48 -24.56 -16.57 6.92
CA THR A 48 -24.77 -17.23 5.63
C THR A 48 -25.35 -16.27 4.60
N ASP A 49 -26.40 -15.52 4.96
CA ASP A 49 -27.03 -14.51 4.08
C ASP A 49 -26.06 -13.40 3.73
N ARG A 50 -25.23 -12.99 4.69
CA ARG A 50 -24.18 -12.00 4.46
C ARG A 50 -23.13 -12.55 3.50
N ARG A 51 -22.74 -13.81 3.65
CA ARG A 51 -21.82 -14.50 2.70
C ARG A 51 -22.43 -14.56 1.30
N GLU A 52 -23.71 -14.88 1.18
CA GLU A 52 -24.43 -14.99 -0.09
C GLU A 52 -24.64 -13.62 -0.78
N HIS A 53 -25.01 -12.59 -0.03
CA HIS A 53 -25.10 -11.21 -0.53
C HIS A 53 -23.73 -10.68 -0.99
N PHE A 54 -22.64 -11.11 -0.37
CA PHE A 54 -21.30 -10.77 -0.85
C PHE A 54 -20.92 -11.48 -2.15
N THR A 55 -21.50 -12.66 -2.44
CA THR A 55 -21.15 -13.46 -3.64
C THR A 55 -21.85 -13.04 -4.93
N VAL A 56 -23.06 -12.48 -4.91
CA VAL A 56 -23.89 -12.38 -6.15
C VAL A 56 -23.65 -11.09 -6.97
N HIS A 57 -23.28 -9.95 -6.36
CA HIS A 57 -23.12 -8.67 -7.09
C HIS A 57 -21.72 -8.04 -7.06
N ARG A 58 -20.79 -8.55 -6.24
CA ARG A 58 -19.42 -8.02 -6.15
C ARG A 58 -18.31 -8.73 -6.95
N PRO A 59 -18.47 -9.91 -7.58
CA PRO A 59 -17.30 -10.62 -8.12
C PRO A 59 -16.66 -9.87 -9.31
N CYS A 60 -17.44 -9.20 -10.16
CA CYS A 60 -16.87 -8.50 -11.33
C CYS A 60 -16.10 -7.23 -10.93
N ILE A 61 -16.62 -6.44 -9.99
CA ILE A 61 -15.95 -5.21 -9.51
C ILE A 61 -14.72 -5.58 -8.67
N ALA A 62 -14.80 -6.63 -7.85
CA ALA A 62 -13.67 -7.15 -7.08
C ALA A 62 -12.57 -7.70 -8.00
N LYS A 63 -12.92 -8.47 -9.05
CA LYS A 63 -11.97 -8.98 -10.04
C LYS A 63 -11.26 -7.84 -10.78
N SER A 64 -12.00 -6.86 -11.29
CA SER A 64 -11.38 -5.71 -11.99
C SER A 64 -10.45 -4.91 -11.08
N THR A 65 -10.84 -4.73 -9.82
CA THR A 65 -10.03 -4.02 -8.83
C THR A 65 -8.75 -4.78 -8.50
N MET A 66 -8.84 -6.09 -8.29
CA MET A 66 -7.70 -6.96 -8.03
C MET A 66 -6.71 -6.95 -9.20
N VAL A 67 -7.20 -7.06 -10.44
CA VAL A 67 -6.37 -6.99 -11.65
C VAL A 67 -5.62 -5.66 -11.74
N LYS A 68 -6.31 -4.53 -11.52
CA LYS A 68 -5.68 -3.21 -11.51
C LYS A 68 -4.61 -3.09 -10.43
N LEU A 69 -4.86 -3.68 -9.26
CA LEU A 69 -3.95 -3.64 -8.12
C LEU A 69 -2.70 -4.49 -8.35
N LEU A 70 -2.87 -5.66 -8.97
CA LEU A 70 -1.76 -6.52 -9.39
C LEU A 70 -0.96 -5.92 -10.55
N ALA A 71 -1.62 -5.21 -11.47
CA ALA A 71 -0.94 -4.55 -12.60
C ALA A 71 -0.20 -3.27 -12.18
N ALA A 72 -0.57 -2.65 -11.05
CA ALA A 72 -0.06 -1.35 -10.64
C ALA A 72 1.48 -1.30 -10.50
N PRO A 73 2.15 -2.21 -9.76
CA PRO A 73 3.61 -2.15 -9.63
C PRO A 73 4.34 -2.31 -10.97
N ALA A 74 3.85 -3.17 -11.86
CA ALA A 74 4.43 -3.35 -13.20
C ALA A 74 4.27 -2.07 -14.05
N ILE A 75 3.08 -1.45 -14.04
CA ILE A 75 2.82 -0.21 -14.78
C ILE A 75 3.67 0.94 -14.24
N PHE A 76 3.79 1.07 -12.92
CA PHE A 76 4.62 2.10 -12.29
C PHE A 76 6.11 1.88 -12.53
N GLY A 77 6.58 0.63 -12.45
CA GLY A 77 7.96 0.27 -12.78
C GLY A 77 8.29 0.64 -14.23
N MET A 78 7.42 0.27 -15.19
CA MET A 78 7.60 0.63 -16.59
C MET A 78 7.54 2.15 -16.81
N ALA A 79 6.61 2.86 -16.16
CA ALA A 79 6.53 4.31 -16.25
C ALA A 79 7.81 4.99 -15.72
N LEU A 80 8.37 4.49 -14.61
CA LEU A 80 9.62 4.97 -14.06
C LEU A 80 10.80 4.70 -15.01
N LEU A 81 10.89 3.50 -15.59
CA LEU A 81 11.93 3.17 -16.56
C LEU A 81 11.86 4.05 -17.82
N ILE A 82 10.65 4.32 -18.34
CA ILE A 82 10.44 5.21 -19.48
C ILE A 82 10.87 6.64 -19.12
N ALA A 83 10.48 7.14 -17.95
CA ALA A 83 10.85 8.47 -17.48
C ALA A 83 12.37 8.60 -17.30
N LEU A 84 13.01 7.59 -16.69
CA LEU A 84 14.45 7.53 -16.50
C LEU A 84 15.19 7.50 -17.84
N SER A 85 14.73 6.68 -18.80
CA SER A 85 15.31 6.59 -20.14
C SER A 85 15.21 7.92 -20.89
N ALA A 86 14.08 8.63 -20.77
CA ALA A 86 13.91 9.96 -21.37
C ALA A 86 14.87 10.99 -20.76
N VAL A 87 15.05 10.97 -19.43
CA VAL A 87 16.04 11.84 -18.75
C VAL A 87 17.45 11.52 -19.24
N LEU A 88 17.86 10.26 -19.22
CA LEU A 88 19.19 9.86 -19.69
C LEU A 88 19.42 10.23 -21.15
N MET A 89 18.42 10.08 -22.02
CA MET A 89 18.50 10.50 -23.42
C MET A 89 18.71 12.01 -23.55
N VAL A 90 18.01 12.83 -22.76
CA VAL A 90 18.20 14.29 -22.76
C VAL A 90 19.61 14.65 -22.29
N PHE A 91 20.10 14.04 -21.20
CA PHE A 91 21.44 14.33 -20.67
C PHE A 91 22.56 13.87 -21.63
N ASN A 92 22.42 12.69 -22.25
CA ASN A 92 23.37 12.20 -23.24
C ASN A 92 23.47 13.12 -24.46
N ASN A 93 22.39 13.83 -24.81
CA ASN A 93 22.39 14.79 -25.92
C ASN A 93 22.94 16.18 -25.54
N ILE A 94 23.09 16.48 -24.24
CA ILE A 94 23.56 17.79 -23.74
C ILE A 94 25.09 17.84 -23.58
N ASP A 95 25.77 16.71 -23.84
CA ASP A 95 27.21 16.43 -23.78
C ASP A 95 28.10 17.67 -23.55
N ASN A 96 28.24 18.03 -22.27
CA ASN A 96 29.22 18.97 -21.77
C ASN A 96 29.90 18.28 -20.58
N ALA A 97 31.17 17.96 -20.76
CA ALA A 97 32.02 17.10 -19.92
C ALA A 97 32.25 17.55 -18.47
N ARG A 98 31.39 18.41 -17.91
CA ARG A 98 31.48 18.95 -16.54
C ARG A 98 30.18 18.91 -15.74
N THR A 99 29.02 18.65 -16.36
CA THR A 99 27.78 18.40 -15.62
C THR A 99 27.79 16.97 -15.12
N GLY A 100 28.48 16.79 -13.98
CA GLY A 100 28.83 15.52 -13.39
C GLY A 100 27.66 14.66 -12.93
N TYR A 101 27.97 13.39 -12.66
CA TYR A 101 27.13 12.32 -12.13
C TYR A 101 25.99 12.77 -11.18
N GLN A 102 26.24 13.75 -10.31
CA GLN A 102 25.23 14.33 -9.41
C GLN A 102 24.01 14.92 -10.15
N SER A 103 24.19 15.53 -11.31
CA SER A 103 23.08 16.11 -12.10
C SER A 103 22.17 15.02 -12.65
N ILE A 104 22.75 13.90 -13.09
CA ILE A 104 22.02 12.73 -13.58
C ILE A 104 21.25 12.08 -12.43
N ALA A 105 21.88 11.96 -11.25
CA ALA A 105 21.27 11.37 -10.06
C ALA A 105 20.11 12.22 -9.50
N ILE A 106 20.24 13.55 -9.49
CA ILE A 106 19.13 14.46 -9.09
C ILE A 106 18.01 14.44 -10.13
N ALA A 107 18.35 14.38 -11.42
CA ALA A 107 17.34 14.32 -12.47
C ALA A 107 16.59 12.97 -12.47
N SER A 108 17.27 11.86 -12.19
CA SER A 108 16.63 10.55 -12.01
C SER A 108 15.71 10.54 -10.79
N ALA A 109 16.12 11.14 -9.67
CA ALA A 109 15.28 11.34 -8.49
C ALA A 109 13.97 12.09 -8.83
N ALA A 110 14.07 13.14 -9.66
CA ALA A 110 12.93 13.94 -10.06
C ALA A 110 11.88 13.14 -10.86
N THR A 111 12.26 12.02 -11.50
CA THR A 111 11.31 11.15 -12.23
C THR A 111 10.33 10.42 -11.32
N VAL A 112 10.64 10.28 -10.03
CA VAL A 112 9.73 9.63 -9.05
C VAL A 112 8.47 10.47 -8.84
N LEU A 113 8.58 11.80 -8.87
CA LEU A 113 7.47 12.73 -8.63
C LEU A 113 6.29 12.54 -9.60
N PRO A 114 6.46 12.59 -10.94
CA PRO A 114 5.34 12.41 -11.87
C PRO A 114 4.70 11.02 -11.74
N VAL A 115 5.50 9.98 -11.51
CA VAL A 115 4.97 8.60 -11.32
C VAL A 115 4.22 8.49 -10.00
N ALA A 116 4.69 9.10 -8.92
CA ALA A 116 3.99 9.18 -7.65
C ALA A 116 2.66 9.94 -7.78
N LEU A 117 2.61 11.05 -8.53
CA LEU A 117 1.38 11.79 -8.81
C LEU A 117 0.36 10.94 -9.59
N LEU A 118 0.83 10.19 -10.59
CA LEU A 118 0.01 9.23 -11.34
C LEU A 118 -0.53 8.14 -10.40
N ALA A 119 0.33 7.61 -9.54
CA ALA A 119 -0.03 6.62 -8.54
C ALA A 119 -1.06 7.14 -7.54
N VAL A 120 -0.93 8.37 -7.03
CA VAL A 120 -1.98 9.01 -6.22
C VAL A 120 -3.28 9.03 -7.00
N ARG A 121 -3.30 9.62 -8.19
CA ARG A 121 -4.53 9.79 -8.99
C ARG A 121 -5.22 8.45 -9.26
N TRP A 122 -4.45 7.44 -9.64
CA TRP A 122 -4.97 6.12 -9.93
C TRP A 122 -5.46 5.39 -8.67
N GLY A 123 -4.69 5.47 -7.57
CA GLY A 123 -5.08 4.91 -6.27
C GLY A 123 -6.37 5.52 -5.74
N ARG A 124 -6.53 6.86 -5.85
CA ARG A 124 -7.79 7.54 -5.50
C ARG A 124 -8.96 7.04 -6.36
N SER A 125 -8.75 6.87 -7.67
CA SER A 125 -9.78 6.35 -8.56
C SER A 125 -10.19 4.92 -8.24
N ILE A 126 -9.27 4.08 -7.76
CA ILE A 126 -9.57 2.71 -7.34
C ILE A 126 -10.31 2.72 -6.00
N GLY A 127 -9.83 3.51 -5.03
CA GLY A 127 -10.46 3.65 -3.71
C GLY A 127 -11.91 4.11 -3.77
N ARG A 128 -12.25 5.03 -4.70
CA ARG A 128 -13.63 5.51 -4.92
C ARG A 128 -14.57 4.49 -5.56
N ARG A 129 -14.05 3.47 -6.25
CA ARG A 129 -14.85 2.56 -7.09
C ARG A 129 -14.90 1.13 -6.54
N GLY A 130 -14.02 0.78 -5.60
CA GLY A 130 -13.76 -0.60 -5.22
C GLY A 130 -14.10 -0.91 -3.77
N ALA A 131 -14.96 -1.91 -3.56
CA ALA A 131 -15.10 -2.58 -2.28
C ALA A 131 -13.93 -3.58 -2.10
N ILE A 132 -12.76 -3.07 -1.70
CA ILE A 132 -11.63 -3.94 -1.31
C ILE A 132 -11.91 -4.47 0.09
N ALA A 133 -12.02 -5.79 0.23
CA ALA A 133 -12.09 -6.41 1.55
C ALA A 133 -10.74 -6.21 2.26
N ALA A 134 -10.76 -5.62 3.47
CA ALA A 134 -9.56 -5.38 4.28
C ALA A 134 -8.40 -4.70 3.51
N PRO A 135 -8.57 -3.45 3.04
CA PRO A 135 -7.58 -2.78 2.20
C PRO A 135 -6.20 -2.63 2.90
N GLY A 136 -6.17 -2.63 4.23
CA GLY A 136 -4.92 -2.59 5.00
C GLY A 136 -4.03 -3.82 4.88
N LEU A 137 -4.56 -4.98 4.49
CA LEU A 137 -3.76 -6.20 4.33
C LEU A 137 -3.63 -6.59 2.85
N VAL A 138 -4.73 -6.51 2.10
CA VAL A 138 -4.77 -6.97 0.70
C VAL A 138 -3.91 -6.08 -0.20
N VAL A 139 -3.93 -4.76 0.01
CA VAL A 139 -3.20 -3.82 -0.84
C VAL A 139 -1.68 -3.99 -0.66
N PRO A 140 -1.11 -3.92 0.56
CA PRO A 140 0.33 -4.13 0.72
C PRO A 140 0.78 -5.52 0.27
N ALA A 141 0.02 -6.57 0.59
CA ALA A 141 0.39 -7.94 0.21
C ALA A 141 0.45 -8.12 -1.31
N ALA A 142 -0.57 -7.68 -2.04
CA ALA A 142 -0.59 -7.82 -3.50
C ALA A 142 0.51 -6.98 -4.17
N LEU A 143 0.78 -5.77 -3.69
CA LEU A 143 1.89 -4.96 -4.20
C LEU A 143 3.25 -5.61 -3.92
N ALA A 144 3.47 -6.10 -2.70
CA ALA A 144 4.71 -6.77 -2.30
C ALA A 144 4.95 -8.06 -3.11
N THR A 145 3.90 -8.84 -3.38
CA THR A 145 3.98 -10.05 -4.22
C THR A 145 4.44 -9.71 -5.62
N VAL A 146 3.86 -8.68 -6.25
CA VAL A 146 4.22 -8.31 -7.62
C VAL A 146 5.62 -7.70 -7.67
N VAL A 147 5.98 -6.83 -6.71
CA VAL A 147 7.35 -6.31 -6.62
C VAL A 147 8.32 -7.48 -6.51
N THR A 148 8.12 -8.39 -5.57
CA THR A 148 9.01 -9.56 -5.40
C THR A 148 9.04 -10.42 -6.67
N ALA A 149 7.91 -10.69 -7.31
CA ALA A 149 7.83 -11.48 -8.53
C ALA A 149 8.57 -10.84 -9.72
N LEU A 150 8.52 -9.51 -9.86
CA LEU A 150 9.29 -8.77 -10.88
C LEU A 150 10.80 -8.97 -10.71
N TRP A 151 11.27 -9.16 -9.48
CA TRP A 151 12.67 -9.43 -9.15
C TRP A 151 13.05 -10.93 -9.18
N VAL A 152 12.07 -11.83 -9.20
CA VAL A 152 12.29 -13.29 -9.41
C VAL A 152 12.45 -13.61 -10.89
N LEU A 153 11.80 -12.86 -11.79
CA LEU A 153 11.78 -13.14 -13.22
C LEU A 153 13.21 -13.09 -13.80
N PRO A 154 13.79 -14.24 -14.18
CA PRO A 154 15.11 -14.25 -14.80
C PRO A 154 14.98 -13.59 -16.17
N SER A 155 15.87 -12.65 -16.48
CA SER A 155 16.13 -12.17 -17.84
C SER A 155 14.94 -11.49 -18.56
N ILE A 156 14.47 -10.34 -18.04
CA ILE A 156 14.11 -9.26 -18.97
C ILE A 156 15.44 -8.62 -19.39
N PRO A 157 15.77 -8.53 -20.69
CA PRO A 157 17.00 -7.92 -21.18
C PRO A 157 16.91 -6.39 -21.08
N LEU A 158 16.54 -5.87 -19.92
CA LEU A 158 16.84 -4.51 -19.52
C LEU A 158 18.31 -4.54 -19.12
N SER A 159 19.16 -4.36 -20.13
CA SER A 159 20.60 -4.33 -20.05
C SER A 159 21.07 -3.42 -18.92
N GLY A 160 21.69 -4.02 -17.91
CA GLY A 160 22.42 -3.29 -16.88
C GLY A 160 22.51 -4.10 -15.59
N GLU A 161 23.73 -4.23 -15.08
CA GLU A 161 24.05 -4.53 -13.68
C GLU A 161 23.31 -3.59 -12.69
N SER A 162 22.62 -2.55 -13.19
CA SER A 162 21.76 -1.60 -12.49
C SER A 162 20.47 -2.15 -11.87
N LEU A 163 20.10 -3.41 -12.15
CA LEU A 163 19.08 -4.15 -11.38
C LEU A 163 19.77 -5.16 -10.42
N GLY A 164 20.91 -4.78 -9.85
CA GLY A 164 21.82 -5.64 -9.08
C GLY A 164 21.36 -6.10 -7.69
N ALA A 165 20.07 -6.02 -7.34
CA ALA A 165 19.59 -6.58 -6.08
C ALA A 165 19.22 -8.05 -6.28
N SER A 166 20.07 -8.95 -5.76
CA SER A 166 19.75 -10.38 -5.67
C SER A 166 18.41 -10.59 -4.93
N LEU A 167 17.73 -11.71 -5.18
CA LEU A 167 16.49 -12.05 -4.45
C LEU A 167 16.66 -12.01 -2.93
N VAL A 168 17.88 -12.30 -2.47
CA VAL A 168 18.28 -12.24 -1.06
C VAL A 168 18.15 -10.83 -0.48
N ALA A 169 18.35 -9.80 -1.31
CA ALA A 169 18.26 -8.40 -0.92
C ALA A 169 16.84 -7.82 -1.00
N THR A 170 16.12 -8.15 -2.07
CA THR A 170 14.79 -7.59 -2.31
C THR A 170 13.74 -8.12 -1.34
N LEU A 171 13.83 -9.40 -0.94
CA LEU A 171 12.81 -10.06 -0.13
C LEU A 171 12.69 -9.49 1.30
N PRO A 172 13.78 -9.29 2.07
CA PRO A 172 13.71 -8.64 3.38
C PRO A 172 13.11 -7.23 3.31
N ALA A 173 13.46 -6.46 2.29
CA ALA A 173 12.95 -5.11 2.08
C ALA A 173 11.45 -5.08 1.80
N THR A 174 10.96 -5.95 0.89
CA THR A 174 9.54 -6.03 0.54
C THR A 174 8.67 -6.59 1.67
N VAL A 175 9.18 -7.55 2.44
CA VAL A 175 8.50 -8.08 3.63
C VAL A 175 8.39 -7.00 4.71
N THR A 176 9.49 -6.31 5.01
CA THR A 176 9.51 -5.19 5.98
C THR A 176 8.53 -4.10 5.56
N TRP A 177 8.52 -3.77 4.26
CA TRP A 177 7.59 -2.81 3.69
C TRP A 177 6.13 -3.24 3.85
N CYS A 178 5.81 -4.48 3.50
CA CYS A 178 4.46 -5.03 3.56
C CYS A 178 3.88 -5.00 4.98
N VAL A 179 4.69 -5.45 5.96
CA VAL A 179 4.31 -5.44 7.38
C VAL A 179 4.14 -4.01 7.88
N GLY A 180 5.11 -3.14 7.61
CA GLY A 180 5.09 -1.74 8.01
C GLY A 180 3.87 -0.99 7.46
N MET A 181 3.57 -1.17 6.17
CA MET A 181 2.40 -0.58 5.53
C MET A 181 1.08 -1.10 6.11
N SER A 182 0.99 -2.39 6.40
CA SER A 182 -0.21 -2.98 7.00
C SER A 182 -0.51 -2.39 8.37
N VAL A 183 0.53 -2.22 9.20
CA VAL A 183 0.44 -1.56 10.50
C VAL A 183 0.06 -0.08 10.33
N LEU A 184 0.75 0.64 9.45
CA LEU A 184 0.50 2.06 9.20
C LEU A 184 -0.94 2.34 8.77
N ILE A 185 -1.46 1.54 7.84
CA ILE A 185 -2.85 1.65 7.37
C ILE A 185 -3.82 1.39 8.51
N THR A 186 -3.57 0.36 9.33
CA THR A 186 -4.42 0.03 10.48
C THR A 186 -4.43 1.15 11.52
N VAL A 187 -3.26 1.72 11.84
CA VAL A 187 -3.13 2.85 12.77
C VAL A 187 -3.82 4.10 12.20
N THR A 188 -3.60 4.42 10.93
CA THR A 188 -4.23 5.55 10.24
C THR A 188 -5.75 5.43 10.25
N ALA A 189 -6.28 4.23 10.00
CA ALA A 189 -7.70 3.95 10.07
C ALA A 189 -8.28 4.13 11.49
N ARG A 190 -7.52 3.81 12.54
CA ARG A 190 -7.92 4.03 13.95
C ARG A 190 -7.88 5.49 14.37
N LEU A 191 -6.99 6.29 13.78
CA LEU A 191 -6.87 7.73 14.06
C LEU A 191 -7.83 8.59 13.23
N ARG A 192 -8.74 7.95 12.51
CA ARG A 192 -9.73 8.59 11.68
C ARG A 192 -10.66 9.47 12.53
N GLY A 193 -10.80 10.73 12.12
CA GLY A 193 -11.50 11.78 12.89
C GLY A 193 -10.56 12.76 13.61
N ARG A 194 -9.26 12.45 13.74
CA ARG A 194 -8.24 13.35 14.28
C ARG A 194 -7.39 13.93 13.14
N GLY A 195 -8.00 14.71 12.25
CA GLY A 195 -7.48 15.09 10.93
C GLY A 195 -5.97 15.34 10.86
N VAL A 196 -5.46 16.28 11.66
CA VAL A 196 -4.01 16.62 11.68
C VAL A 196 -3.15 15.46 12.17
N LEU A 197 -3.52 14.83 13.29
CA LEU A 197 -2.77 13.70 13.86
C LEU A 197 -2.72 12.52 12.88
N SER A 198 -3.84 12.21 12.23
CA SER A 198 -3.89 11.17 11.20
C SER A 198 -2.95 11.49 10.04
N ALA A 199 -2.96 12.73 9.54
CA ALA A 199 -2.06 13.15 8.46
C ALA A 199 -0.58 13.05 8.86
N VAL A 200 -0.22 13.54 10.07
CA VAL A 200 1.15 13.46 10.60
C VAL A 200 1.60 12.01 10.72
N VAL A 201 0.77 11.13 11.32
CA VAL A 201 1.09 9.71 11.47
C VAL A 201 1.21 9.02 10.12
N THR A 202 0.36 9.34 9.16
CA THR A 202 0.45 8.78 7.80
C THR A 202 1.74 9.20 7.09
N VAL A 203 2.13 10.47 7.16
CA VAL A 203 3.35 10.98 6.51
C VAL A 203 4.60 10.45 7.21
N ALA A 204 4.70 10.64 8.53
CA ALA A 204 5.85 10.20 9.30
C ALA A 204 5.99 8.68 9.30
N GLY A 205 4.88 7.96 9.42
CA GLY A 205 4.87 6.50 9.35
C GLY A 205 5.21 5.98 7.95
N GLY A 206 4.74 6.62 6.88
CA GLY A 206 5.10 6.26 5.51
C GLY A 206 6.59 6.41 5.26
N TYR A 207 7.17 7.52 5.72
CA TYR A 207 8.62 7.75 5.69
C TYR A 207 9.38 6.69 6.48
N LEU A 208 8.96 6.40 7.71
CA LEU A 208 9.60 5.39 8.57
C LEU A 208 9.58 3.99 7.95
N VAL A 209 8.46 3.61 7.30
CA VAL A 209 8.37 2.31 6.61
C VAL A 209 9.37 2.24 5.46
N LEU A 210 9.52 3.31 4.67
CA LEU A 210 10.48 3.38 3.57
C LEU A 210 11.93 3.35 4.04
N GLU A 211 12.24 4.04 5.14
CA GLU A 211 13.54 3.96 5.82
C GLU A 211 13.86 2.53 6.23
N LEU A 212 12.98 1.88 7.01
CA LEU A 212 13.21 0.53 7.51
C LEU A 212 13.37 -0.49 6.37
N SER A 213 12.59 -0.35 5.30
CA SER A 213 12.73 -1.18 4.11
C SER A 213 14.05 -0.95 3.37
N THR A 214 14.52 0.29 3.32
CA THR A 214 15.81 0.61 2.68
C THR A 214 16.97 0.08 3.52
N ILE A 215 16.90 0.22 4.85
CA ILE A 215 17.85 -0.38 5.79
C ILE A 215 17.90 -1.89 5.61
N ALA A 216 16.72 -2.54 5.54
CA ALA A 216 16.66 -3.98 5.29
C ALA A 216 17.30 -4.37 3.94
N ASN A 217 17.13 -3.56 2.89
CA ASN A 217 17.76 -3.81 1.60
C ASN A 217 19.29 -3.66 1.68
N VAL A 218 19.77 -2.52 2.21
CA VAL A 218 21.20 -2.20 2.32
C VAL A 218 21.93 -3.25 3.15
N LEU A 219 21.38 -3.65 4.31
CA LEU A 219 21.97 -4.69 5.16
C LEU A 219 21.98 -6.08 4.50
N SER A 220 21.20 -6.29 3.44
CA SER A 220 21.16 -7.55 2.70
C SER A 220 22.07 -7.54 1.46
N VAL A 221 22.52 -6.37 1.00
CA VAL A 221 23.41 -6.20 -0.15
C VAL A 221 24.84 -5.91 0.28
N LEU A 222 25.02 -5.02 1.27
CA LEU A 222 26.30 -4.45 1.64
C LEU A 222 26.76 -4.98 3.00
N ASP A 223 28.05 -5.30 3.08
CA ASP A 223 28.71 -5.63 4.34
C ASP A 223 28.81 -4.39 5.25
N ALA A 224 28.94 -4.65 6.56
CA ALA A 224 29.03 -3.60 7.58
C ALA A 224 30.25 -2.66 7.41
N GLN A 225 31.26 -3.08 6.66
CA GLN A 225 32.43 -2.25 6.32
C GLN A 225 32.14 -1.30 5.15
N ALA A 226 31.29 -1.70 4.21
CA ALA A 226 30.92 -0.91 3.04
C ALA A 226 29.85 0.14 3.40
N ALA A 227 28.91 -0.19 4.30
CA ALA A 227 27.84 0.71 4.75
C ALA A 227 27.86 0.88 6.28
N PRO A 228 28.46 1.97 6.81
CA PRO A 228 28.48 2.25 8.24
C PRO A 228 27.06 2.40 8.81
N ARG A 229 26.73 1.57 9.81
CA ARG A 229 25.37 1.51 10.39
C ARG A 229 24.92 2.78 11.11
N GLN A 230 25.88 3.63 11.51
CA GLN A 230 25.60 4.93 12.12
C GLN A 230 24.86 5.87 11.16
N ASP A 231 25.00 5.66 9.85
CA ASP A 231 24.42 6.49 8.81
C ASP A 231 23.12 5.89 8.23
N ALA A 232 22.58 4.86 8.87
CA ALA A 232 21.44 4.08 8.37
C ALA A 232 20.19 4.92 8.04
N LEU A 233 19.94 6.00 8.79
CA LEU A 233 18.81 6.91 8.60
C LEU A 233 18.98 7.89 7.44
N LEU A 234 20.14 7.90 6.78
CA LEU A 234 20.40 8.74 5.62
C LEU A 234 20.32 7.94 4.31
N TRP A 235 20.21 6.60 4.39
CA TRP A 235 20.23 5.72 3.23
C TRP A 235 19.02 5.90 2.32
N TYR A 236 17.81 6.02 2.87
CA TYR A 236 16.62 6.27 2.03
C TYR A 236 16.65 7.65 1.34
N PRO A 237 16.92 8.77 2.04
CA PRO A 237 17.09 10.07 1.39
C PRO A 237 18.16 10.06 0.31
N ALA A 238 19.31 9.46 0.56
CA ALA A 238 20.40 9.39 -0.39
C ALA A 238 20.03 8.58 -1.64
N THR A 239 19.41 7.42 -1.47
CA THR A 239 18.97 6.58 -2.60
C THR A 239 17.88 7.23 -3.45
N ILE A 240 16.96 7.98 -2.84
CA ILE A 240 15.89 8.67 -3.56
C ILE A 240 16.35 9.95 -4.24
N THR A 241 17.20 10.75 -3.59
CA THR A 241 17.67 12.03 -4.13
C THR A 241 18.85 11.87 -5.09
N GLY A 242 19.51 10.71 -5.07
CA GLY A 242 20.76 10.48 -5.80
C GLY A 242 21.96 11.22 -5.19
N TYR A 243 21.79 11.91 -4.07
CA TYR A 243 22.86 12.61 -3.36
C TYR A 243 23.46 11.69 -2.29
N ASP A 244 24.70 11.25 -2.52
CA ASP A 244 25.45 10.43 -1.59
C ASP A 244 26.64 11.23 -1.03
N PRO A 245 26.58 11.71 0.23
CA PRO A 245 27.69 12.44 0.87
C PRO A 245 28.86 11.55 1.32
N GLY A 246 29.00 10.33 0.77
CA GLY A 246 30.02 9.36 1.18
C GLY A 246 29.50 8.38 2.24
N LEU A 247 28.23 7.99 2.14
CA LEU A 247 27.57 7.03 3.02
C LEU A 247 28.02 5.59 2.76
N VAL A 248 28.69 5.34 1.63
CA VAL A 248 29.27 4.06 1.25
C VAL A 248 30.77 4.23 1.02
N MET A 249 31.56 3.28 1.54
CA MET A 249 33.01 3.26 1.40
C MET A 249 33.42 2.57 0.10
N GLY A 250 33.94 3.33 -0.87
CA GLY A 250 34.43 2.83 -2.16
C GLY A 250 34.46 3.95 -3.20
N THR A 251 35.48 4.00 -4.06
CA THR A 251 35.75 5.19 -4.91
C THR A 251 34.72 5.46 -6.02
N ASN A 252 33.75 4.56 -6.28
CA ASN A 252 32.73 4.73 -7.33
C ASN A 252 31.34 4.12 -7.00
N ASP A 253 31.14 3.55 -5.80
CA ASP A 253 29.88 2.84 -5.50
C ASP A 253 28.92 3.79 -4.78
N MET A 254 28.06 4.48 -5.52
CA MET A 254 26.97 5.25 -4.92
C MET A 254 25.96 4.27 -4.31
N LEU A 255 25.40 4.60 -3.14
CA LEU A 255 24.34 3.82 -2.51
C LEU A 255 23.15 3.58 -3.47
N HIS A 256 22.90 4.54 -4.36
CA HIS A 256 21.90 4.44 -5.42
C HIS A 256 22.15 3.25 -6.37
N ASP A 257 23.39 2.95 -6.71
CA ASP A 257 23.75 1.87 -7.63
C ASP A 257 23.65 0.50 -6.95
N ALA A 258 24.06 0.41 -5.68
CA ALA A 258 24.00 -0.83 -4.91
C ALA A 258 22.55 -1.28 -4.60
N VAL A 259 21.68 -0.32 -4.30
CA VAL A 259 20.29 -0.58 -3.88
C VAL A 259 19.33 -0.56 -5.09
N GLY A 260 19.76 0.05 -6.20
CA GLY A 260 19.03 0.16 -7.45
C GLY A 260 17.71 0.94 -7.33
N ILE A 261 16.76 0.61 -8.20
CA ILE A 261 15.47 1.32 -8.29
C ILE A 261 14.45 0.91 -7.21
N LEU A 262 14.76 -0.05 -6.34
CA LEU A 262 13.80 -0.61 -5.39
C LEU A 262 13.20 0.44 -4.43
N PRO A 263 13.97 1.38 -3.83
CA PRO A 263 13.41 2.41 -2.97
C PRO A 263 12.42 3.31 -3.70
N ALA A 264 12.68 3.63 -4.96
CA ALA A 264 11.78 4.43 -5.79
C ALA A 264 10.45 3.69 -6.06
N VAL A 265 10.53 2.40 -6.40
CA VAL A 265 9.33 1.54 -6.60
C VAL A 265 8.52 1.45 -5.31
N LEU A 266 9.16 1.18 -4.16
CA LEU A 266 8.47 1.11 -2.87
C LEU A 266 7.86 2.45 -2.47
N THR A 267 8.51 3.58 -2.80
CA THR A 267 7.96 4.93 -2.58
C THR A 267 6.67 5.12 -3.35
N ILE A 268 6.66 4.76 -4.64
CA ILE A 268 5.46 4.86 -5.49
C ILE A 268 4.36 3.93 -4.96
N CYS A 269 4.69 2.69 -4.61
CA CYS A 269 3.73 1.74 -4.02
C CYS A 269 3.15 2.23 -2.68
N THR A 270 3.96 2.90 -1.86
CA THR A 270 3.53 3.50 -0.58
C THR A 270 2.49 4.58 -0.82
N VAL A 271 2.81 5.53 -1.70
CA VAL A 271 1.89 6.62 -2.04
C VAL A 271 0.61 6.10 -2.68
N PHE A 272 0.70 5.08 -3.55
CA PHE A 272 -0.45 4.39 -4.14
C PHE A 272 -1.35 3.74 -3.08
N ALA A 273 -0.76 2.95 -2.18
CA ALA A 273 -1.50 2.25 -1.12
C ALA A 273 -2.19 3.23 -0.18
N LEU A 274 -1.50 4.30 0.24
CA LEU A 274 -2.07 5.36 1.07
C LEU A 274 -3.20 6.09 0.34
N ALA A 275 -3.06 6.36 -0.96
CA ALA A 275 -4.12 6.99 -1.76
C ALA A 275 -5.38 6.13 -1.87
N ILE A 276 -5.24 4.80 -2.00
CA ILE A 276 -6.38 3.87 -1.99
C ILE A 276 -7.08 3.93 -0.64
N VAL A 277 -6.34 3.74 0.45
CA VAL A 277 -6.89 3.60 1.81
C VAL A 277 -7.57 4.88 2.27
N THR A 278 -6.96 6.04 2.03
CA THR A 278 -7.52 7.33 2.43
C THR A 278 -8.86 7.65 1.74
N ASN A 279 -9.07 7.16 0.50
CA ASN A 279 -10.32 7.39 -0.25
C ASN A 279 -11.35 6.26 -0.09
N ALA A 280 -10.91 5.01 0.12
CA ALA A 280 -11.83 3.90 0.41
C ALA A 280 -12.56 4.11 1.75
N ALA A 281 -11.95 4.87 2.66
CA ALA A 281 -12.51 5.17 3.95
C ALA A 281 -13.68 6.16 3.83
N THR A 282 -13.57 7.22 3.03
CA THR A 282 -14.47 8.40 3.04
C THR A 282 -15.96 8.13 2.81
N ASP A 283 -16.35 7.01 2.22
CA ASP A 283 -17.76 6.68 1.93
C ASP A 283 -18.55 6.11 3.12
N GLU A 284 -17.92 5.87 4.28
CA GLU A 284 -18.61 5.36 5.48
C GLU A 284 -19.19 6.44 6.41
N THR A 285 -19.33 7.70 5.98
CA THR A 285 -20.02 8.70 6.79
C THR A 285 -21.51 8.35 6.90
N PRO A 286 -22.05 8.10 8.12
CA PRO A 286 -23.46 7.85 8.30
C PRO A 286 -24.24 9.10 7.88
N GLU A 287 -25.21 8.95 6.97
CA GLU A 287 -26.21 9.98 6.75
C GLU A 287 -26.77 10.42 8.11
N PRO A 288 -26.87 11.73 8.38
CA PRO A 288 -27.56 12.20 9.57
C PRO A 288 -28.98 11.64 9.49
N VAL A 289 -29.34 10.80 10.46
CA VAL A 289 -30.72 10.39 10.68
C VAL A 289 -31.49 11.68 10.89
N VAL A 290 -32.18 12.13 9.85
CA VAL A 290 -33.15 13.21 9.94
C VAL A 290 -34.18 12.71 10.94
N ALA A 291 -34.08 13.19 12.17
CA ALA A 291 -35.10 13.00 13.18
C ALA A 291 -36.34 13.71 12.65
N LEU A 292 -37.24 12.95 12.03
CA LEU A 292 -38.61 13.37 11.81
C LEU A 292 -39.24 13.52 13.20
N ALA A 293 -39.38 14.78 13.62
CA ALA A 293 -40.21 15.20 14.73
C ALA A 293 -41.67 15.30 14.29
#